data_AF-A0A497XRJ0-F1
#
_entry.id   AF-A0A497XRJ0-F1
#
_cell.length_a   1.000
_cell.length_b   1.000
_cell.length_c   1.000
_cell.angle_alpha   90.00
_cell.angle_beta   90.00
_cell.angle_gamma   90.00
#
_symmetry.space_group_name_H-M   'P 1'
#
loop_
_entity.id
_entity.type
_entity.pdbx_description
1 polymer ?
#
loop_
_entity_poly.entity_id
_entity_poly.type
_entity_poly.pdbx_seq_one_letter_code
_entity_poly.pdbx_strand_id
1 'polypeptide(L)'
;MAKSTLSNEAIKELLISEKKADVRKGVKLVLNNTLINFADDVFDILRRYLKDEKMWEVNYDIIRLLGQARYEKVIPILDEICNQNEDHDMVTSAAATALCRIKRANIHDVQEVQRLLTFGNFAVVDGALRSMGMDKVMPSENKIGEIINSVKEFEPKIEKGYADIREGLAVASAGWTKNELVKNFLDDCLKSGDSALAKLAKSSINSKYAQID
;
A
#
# COMPACT_ATOMS: atom_id res chain seq x y z
N MET A 1 -15.43 26.35 8.73
CA MET A 1 -14.06 26.75 8.32
C MET A 1 -14.00 26.70 6.80
N ALA A 2 -13.78 27.83 6.14
CA ALA A 2 -13.69 27.89 4.69
C ALA A 2 -12.43 27.13 4.22
N LYS A 3 -12.59 26.09 3.40
CA LYS A 3 -11.48 25.56 2.60
C LYS A 3 -11.09 26.69 1.64
N SER A 4 -10.01 27.42 1.93
CA SER A 4 -9.42 28.29 0.92
C SER A 4 -8.85 27.38 -0.17
N THR A 5 -9.59 27.20 -1.25
CA THR A 5 -9.11 26.47 -2.41
C THR A 5 -8.02 27.33 -3.05
N LEU A 6 -6.76 27.06 -2.73
CA LEU A 6 -5.62 27.57 -3.49
C LEU A 6 -5.84 27.17 -4.96
N SER A 7 -5.59 28.09 -5.89
CA SER A 7 -5.73 27.78 -7.32
C SER A 7 -4.72 26.71 -7.74
N ASN A 8 -4.99 26.05 -8.88
CA ASN A 8 -4.06 25.05 -9.39
C ASN A 8 -2.67 25.66 -9.68
N GLU A 9 -2.63 26.92 -10.11
CA GLU A 9 -1.40 27.68 -10.35
C GLU A 9 -0.61 27.85 -9.05
N ALA A 10 -1.28 28.23 -7.95
CA ALA A 10 -0.63 28.39 -6.65
C ALA A 10 -0.09 27.07 -6.10
N ILE A 11 -0.77 25.94 -6.38
CA ILE A 11 -0.25 24.61 -6.04
C ILE A 11 1.00 24.31 -6.87
N LYS A 12 0.97 24.56 -8.19
CA LYS A 12 2.14 24.34 -9.07
C LYS A 12 3.35 25.15 -8.62
N GLU A 13 3.17 26.42 -8.25
CA GLU A 13 4.25 27.27 -7.72
C GLU A 13 4.92 26.65 -6.49
N LEU A 14 4.14 26.05 -5.57
CA LEU A 14 4.68 25.34 -4.41
C LEU A 14 5.45 24.07 -4.81
N LEU A 15 4.94 23.31 -5.78
CA LEU A 15 5.54 22.05 -6.23
C LEU A 15 6.89 22.26 -6.94
N ILE A 16 7.05 23.35 -7.70
CA ILE A 16 8.31 23.65 -8.41
C ILE A 16 9.35 24.40 -7.55
N SER A 17 8.98 24.85 -6.35
CA SER A 17 9.87 25.60 -5.46
C SER A 17 11.14 24.82 -5.09
N GLU A 18 12.26 25.52 -4.96
CA GLU A 18 13.51 24.96 -4.44
C GLU A 18 13.46 24.73 -2.93
N LYS A 19 12.52 25.36 -2.22
CA LYS A 19 12.36 25.21 -0.77
C LYS A 19 11.58 23.94 -0.48
N LYS A 20 12.24 22.96 0.17
CA LYS A 20 11.60 21.71 0.62
C LYS A 20 10.32 21.93 1.45
N ALA A 21 10.23 23.03 2.21
CA ALA A 21 9.03 23.36 2.97
C ALA A 21 7.82 23.69 2.07
N ASP A 22 8.05 24.41 0.97
CA ASP A 22 7.01 24.72 -0.02
C ASP A 22 6.59 23.46 -0.78
N VAL A 23 7.56 22.64 -1.18
CA VAL A 23 7.29 21.34 -1.84
C VAL A 23 6.42 20.45 -0.95
N ARG A 24 6.77 20.29 0.33
CA ARG A 24 5.95 19.55 1.32
C ARG A 24 4.53 20.09 1.39
N LYS A 25 4.37 21.42 1.44
CA LYS A 25 3.07 22.07 1.47
C LYS A 25 2.28 21.80 0.19
N GLY A 26 2.91 21.91 -0.98
CA GLY A 26 2.29 21.62 -2.28
C GLY A 26 1.80 20.18 -2.36
N VAL A 27 2.66 19.20 -2.04
CA VAL A 27 2.31 17.78 -2.04
C VAL A 27 1.14 17.49 -1.08
N LYS A 28 1.18 18.04 0.14
CA LYS A 28 0.09 17.89 1.11
C LYS A 28 -1.25 18.45 0.60
N LEU A 29 -1.22 19.55 -0.16
CA LEU A 29 -2.43 20.11 -0.78
C LEU A 29 -2.97 19.20 -1.88
N VAL A 30 -2.09 18.62 -2.71
CA VAL A 30 -2.47 17.65 -3.74
C VAL A 30 -3.14 16.43 -3.11
N LEU A 31 -2.54 15.87 -2.05
CA LEU A 31 -3.05 14.66 -1.37
C LEU A 31 -4.39 14.89 -0.67
N ASN A 32 -4.50 15.95 0.13
CA ASN A 32 -5.70 16.25 0.92
C ASN A 32 -6.93 16.52 0.05
N ASN A 33 -6.73 16.81 -1.23
CA ASN A 33 -7.79 17.04 -2.20
C ASN A 33 -7.81 16.00 -3.32
N THR A 34 -6.99 14.93 -3.20
CA THR A 34 -6.88 13.81 -4.16
C THR A 34 -6.76 14.31 -5.62
N LEU A 35 -5.91 15.31 -5.84
CA LEU A 35 -5.77 15.98 -7.14
C LEU A 35 -4.90 15.15 -8.10
N ILE A 36 -5.46 14.06 -8.63
CA ILE A 36 -4.76 13.12 -9.53
C ILE A 36 -4.24 13.78 -10.82
N ASN A 37 -4.77 14.95 -11.19
CA ASN A 37 -4.31 15.73 -12.34
C ASN A 37 -2.93 16.36 -12.14
N PHE A 38 -2.35 16.27 -10.93
CA PHE A 38 -0.97 16.66 -10.63
C PHE A 38 0.02 15.47 -10.66
N ALA A 39 -0.38 14.31 -11.18
CA ALA A 39 0.46 13.11 -11.18
C ALA A 39 1.83 13.33 -11.84
N ASP A 40 1.90 14.04 -12.97
CA ASP A 40 3.18 14.40 -13.60
C ASP A 40 4.02 15.32 -12.68
N ASP A 41 3.40 16.34 -12.09
CA ASP A 41 4.10 17.29 -11.20
C ASP A 41 4.70 16.59 -9.97
N VAL A 42 3.94 15.70 -9.32
CA VAL A 42 4.45 14.95 -8.15
C VAL A 42 5.43 13.86 -8.53
N PHE A 43 5.32 13.29 -9.74
CA PHE A 43 6.30 12.33 -10.24
C PHE A 43 7.68 12.98 -10.41
N ASP A 44 7.74 14.21 -10.92
CA ASP A 44 9.01 14.96 -11.02
C ASP A 44 9.62 15.25 -9.63
N ILE A 45 8.78 15.51 -8.62
CA ILE A 45 9.24 15.65 -7.23
C ILE A 45 9.81 14.34 -6.70
N LEU A 46 9.12 13.21 -6.92
CA LEU A 46 9.62 11.89 -6.53
C LEU A 46 11.00 11.63 -7.15
N ARG A 47 11.16 11.85 -8.45
CA ARG A 47 12.45 11.68 -9.14
C ARG A 47 13.56 12.55 -8.54
N ARG A 48 13.22 13.77 -8.12
CA ARG A 48 14.18 14.71 -7.52
C ARG A 48 14.62 14.30 -6.12
N TYR A 49 13.70 13.79 -5.29
CA TYR A 49 13.91 13.59 -3.87
C TYR A 49 13.91 12.13 -3.41
N LEU A 50 13.82 11.16 -4.32
CA LEU A 50 13.74 9.73 -3.95
C LEU A 50 14.87 9.29 -3.00
N LYS A 51 16.10 9.77 -3.24
CA LYS A 51 17.29 9.44 -2.44
C LYS A 51 17.52 10.37 -1.25
N ASP A 52 16.62 11.31 -1.00
CA ASP A 52 16.75 12.28 0.08
C ASP A 52 16.02 11.77 1.32
N GLU A 53 16.79 11.27 2.31
CA GLU A 53 16.24 10.73 3.55
C GLU A 53 15.32 11.70 4.28
N LYS A 54 15.54 13.03 4.16
CA LYS A 54 14.67 14.02 4.82
C LYS A 54 13.32 14.19 4.13
N MET A 55 13.13 13.57 2.97
CA MET A 55 11.93 13.64 2.14
C MET A 55 11.18 12.30 2.09
N TRP A 56 11.54 11.30 2.91
CA TRP A 56 10.90 9.97 2.88
C TRP A 56 9.38 10.05 3.04
N GLU A 57 8.85 10.91 3.93
CA GLU A 57 7.39 11.10 4.12
C GLU A 57 6.71 11.61 2.85
N VAL A 58 7.38 12.53 2.15
CA VAL A 58 6.89 13.09 0.89
C VAL A 58 6.92 12.03 -0.20
N ASN A 59 7.99 11.24 -0.28
CA ASN A 59 8.11 10.16 -1.26
C ASN A 59 7.03 9.08 -1.02
N TYR A 60 6.83 8.66 0.23
CA TYR A 60 5.78 7.76 0.66
C TYR A 60 4.40 8.25 0.19
N ASP A 61 4.08 9.49 0.50
CA ASP A 61 2.81 10.12 0.14
C ASP A 61 2.59 10.21 -1.38
N ILE A 62 3.63 10.63 -2.13
CA ILE A 62 3.56 10.71 -3.59
C ILE A 62 3.33 9.33 -4.20
N ILE A 63 4.06 8.31 -3.74
CA ILE A 63 3.91 6.94 -4.25
C ILE A 63 2.47 6.45 -4.05
N ARG A 64 1.86 6.69 -2.88
CA ARG A 64 0.45 6.35 -2.63
C ARG A 64 -0.49 7.03 -3.61
N LEU A 65 -0.31 8.33 -3.85
CA LEU A 65 -1.11 9.07 -4.82
C LEU A 65 -0.94 8.52 -6.24
N LEU A 66 0.29 8.24 -6.66
CA LEU A 66 0.58 7.70 -7.99
C LEU A 66 -0.02 6.30 -8.17
N GLY A 67 -0.01 5.47 -7.11
CA GLY A 67 -0.69 4.18 -7.08
C GLY A 67 -2.21 4.31 -7.22
N GLN A 68 -2.83 5.27 -6.52
CA GLN A 68 -4.26 5.57 -6.65
C GLN A 68 -4.63 6.08 -8.05
N ALA A 69 -3.79 6.94 -8.62
CA ALA A 69 -3.94 7.48 -9.97
C ALA A 69 -3.62 6.46 -11.08
N ARG A 70 -3.14 5.26 -10.72
CA ARG A 70 -2.64 4.23 -11.66
C ARG A 70 -1.63 4.78 -12.66
N TYR A 71 -0.71 5.61 -12.18
CA TYR A 71 0.21 6.36 -13.04
C TYR A 71 1.38 5.48 -13.53
N GLU A 72 1.32 5.01 -14.77
CA GLU A 72 2.24 3.99 -15.29
C GLU A 72 3.71 4.40 -15.38
N LYS A 73 4.01 5.69 -15.58
CA LYS A 73 5.40 6.16 -15.71
C LYS A 73 6.24 5.93 -14.44
N VAL A 74 5.61 5.72 -13.27
CA VAL A 74 6.32 5.43 -12.02
C VAL A 74 6.75 3.97 -11.88
N ILE A 75 6.21 3.05 -12.68
CA ILE A 75 6.45 1.60 -12.56
C ILE A 75 7.95 1.26 -12.45
N PRO A 76 8.87 1.78 -13.30
CA PRO A 76 10.28 1.42 -13.19
C PRO A 76 10.91 1.78 -11.85
N ILE A 77 10.51 2.92 -11.26
CA ILE A 77 10.98 3.36 -9.94
C ILE A 77 10.42 2.44 -8.84
N LEU A 78 9.14 2.08 -8.93
CA LEU A 78 8.53 1.19 -7.93
C LEU A 78 9.13 -0.21 -7.97
N ASP A 79 9.37 -0.74 -9.18
CA ASP A 79 10.05 -2.02 -9.37
C ASP A 79 11.48 -1.98 -8.80
N GLU A 80 12.23 -0.89 -9.00
CA GLU A 80 13.56 -0.72 -8.40
C GLU A 80 13.52 -0.73 -6.87
N ILE A 81 12.60 0.05 -6.26
CA ILE A 81 12.42 0.09 -4.80
C ILE A 81 12.05 -1.30 -4.26
N CYS A 82 11.10 -1.99 -4.88
CA CYS A 82 10.70 -3.33 -4.43
C CYS A 82 11.86 -4.32 -4.52
N ASN A 83 12.70 -4.24 -5.56
CA ASN A 83 13.85 -5.13 -5.72
C ASN A 83 15.00 -4.84 -4.74
N GLN A 84 15.15 -3.59 -4.26
CA GLN A 84 16.05 -3.28 -3.14
C GLN A 84 15.60 -3.98 -1.86
N ASN A 85 14.28 -4.13 -1.68
CA ASN A 85 13.67 -5.01 -0.69
C ASN A 85 14.12 -4.70 0.76
N GLU A 86 14.24 -3.40 1.04
CA GLU A 86 14.61 -2.90 2.37
C GLU A 86 13.55 -3.32 3.39
N ASP A 87 14.01 -4.05 4.42
CA ASP A 87 13.12 -4.57 5.46
C ASP A 87 12.60 -3.41 6.31
N HIS A 88 11.31 -3.46 6.68
CA HIS A 88 10.68 -2.44 7.53
C HIS A 88 10.70 -0.98 6.98
N ASP A 89 10.84 -0.78 5.67
CA ASP A 89 10.78 0.54 5.04
C ASP A 89 9.38 0.90 4.52
N MET A 90 8.84 2.03 4.97
CA MET A 90 7.50 2.49 4.57
C MET A 90 7.45 2.91 3.09
N VAL A 91 8.54 3.44 2.53
CA VAL A 91 8.59 3.80 1.10
C VAL A 91 8.51 2.53 0.25
N THR A 92 9.16 1.46 0.67
CA THR A 92 9.12 0.12 0.06
C THR A 92 7.74 -0.50 0.15
N SER A 93 7.08 -0.46 1.31
CA SER A 93 5.67 -0.93 1.46
C SER A 93 4.71 -0.12 0.57
N ALA A 94 4.85 1.20 0.53
CA ALA A 94 4.07 2.06 -0.36
C ALA A 94 4.32 1.73 -1.84
N ALA A 95 5.58 1.46 -2.22
CA ALA A 95 5.95 1.11 -3.59
C ALA A 95 5.33 -0.22 -4.02
N ALA A 96 5.42 -1.26 -3.19
CA ALA A 96 4.79 -2.55 -3.44
C ALA A 96 3.25 -2.41 -3.56
N THR A 97 2.64 -1.63 -2.66
CA THR A 97 1.20 -1.32 -2.73
C THR A 97 0.84 -0.67 -4.06
N ALA A 98 1.53 0.41 -4.43
CA ALA A 98 1.26 1.17 -5.64
C ALA A 98 1.49 0.33 -6.90
N LEU A 99 2.55 -0.49 -6.93
CA LEU A 99 2.90 -1.35 -8.05
C LEU A 99 1.81 -2.38 -8.33
N CYS A 100 1.31 -3.06 -7.29
CA CYS A 100 0.17 -3.97 -7.39
C CYS A 100 -1.08 -3.26 -7.92
N ARG A 101 -1.36 -2.03 -7.47
CA ARG A 101 -2.53 -1.25 -7.91
C ARG A 101 -2.46 -0.86 -9.37
N ILE A 102 -1.28 -0.43 -9.83
CA ILE A 102 -1.03 0.02 -11.20
C ILE A 102 -1.11 -1.17 -12.17
N LYS A 103 -0.40 -2.26 -11.90
CA LYS A 103 -0.30 -3.41 -12.81
C LYS A 103 -1.55 -4.29 -12.86
N ARG A 104 -2.42 -4.21 -11.86
CA ARG A 104 -3.64 -5.04 -11.77
C ARG A 104 -4.66 -4.67 -12.84
N ALA A 105 -4.99 -5.63 -13.70
CA ALA A 105 -5.96 -5.46 -14.78
C ALA A 105 -7.42 -5.35 -14.28
N ASN A 106 -7.81 -6.12 -13.26
CA ASN A 106 -9.15 -6.13 -12.69
C ASN A 106 -9.15 -6.66 -11.24
N ILE A 107 -10.31 -6.67 -10.57
CA ILE A 107 -10.41 -7.06 -9.16
C ILE A 107 -10.04 -8.53 -8.88
N HIS A 108 -9.94 -9.40 -9.89
CA HIS A 108 -9.56 -10.81 -9.76
C HIS A 108 -8.08 -11.05 -10.05
N ASP A 109 -7.37 -10.02 -10.51
CA ASP A 109 -5.97 -10.09 -10.86
C ASP A 109 -5.07 -9.82 -9.64
N VAL A 110 -4.16 -10.76 -9.43
CA VAL A 110 -3.19 -10.80 -8.32
C VAL A 110 -1.80 -11.19 -8.82
N GLN A 111 -1.55 -11.17 -10.14
CA GLN A 111 -0.27 -11.60 -10.70
C GLN A 111 0.91 -10.86 -10.06
N GLU A 112 0.77 -9.54 -9.89
CA GLU A 112 1.82 -8.74 -9.28
C GLU A 112 1.99 -9.02 -7.78
N VAL A 113 0.89 -9.25 -7.06
CA VAL A 113 0.96 -9.67 -5.64
C VAL A 113 1.74 -10.98 -5.54
N GLN A 114 1.37 -11.99 -6.32
CA GLN A 114 2.03 -13.29 -6.32
C GLN A 114 3.51 -13.17 -6.69
N ARG A 115 3.85 -12.33 -7.68
CA ARG A 115 5.25 -12.04 -8.04
C ARG A 115 6.03 -11.47 -6.85
N LEU A 116 5.50 -10.44 -6.18
CA LEU A 116 6.15 -9.82 -5.03
C LEU A 116 6.33 -10.80 -3.86
N LEU A 117 5.37 -11.70 -3.63
CA LEU A 117 5.48 -12.73 -2.59
C LEU A 117 6.61 -13.75 -2.84
N THR A 118 7.13 -13.88 -4.07
CA THR A 118 8.23 -14.83 -4.36
C THR A 118 9.61 -14.40 -3.86
N PHE A 119 9.80 -13.10 -3.60
CA PHE A 119 11.11 -12.56 -3.21
C PHE A 119 11.04 -11.51 -2.11
N GLY A 120 9.88 -10.91 -1.85
CA GLY A 120 9.72 -9.81 -0.92
C GLY A 120 9.99 -10.22 0.53
N ASN A 121 10.64 -9.32 1.27
CA ASN A 121 10.73 -9.33 2.72
C ASN A 121 9.51 -8.62 3.32
N PHE A 122 9.56 -8.24 4.61
CA PHE A 122 8.42 -7.71 5.35
C PHE A 122 7.72 -6.56 4.62
N ALA A 123 8.47 -5.51 4.23
CA ALA A 123 7.87 -4.30 3.67
C ALA A 123 7.21 -4.54 2.30
N VAL A 124 7.87 -5.28 1.41
CA VAL A 124 7.32 -5.60 0.08
C VAL A 124 6.05 -6.44 0.20
N VAL A 125 6.08 -7.46 1.07
CA VAL A 125 4.94 -8.37 1.27
C VAL A 125 3.78 -7.66 1.96
N ASP A 126 4.04 -6.87 3.01
CA ASP A 126 3.04 -6.03 3.68
C ASP A 126 2.33 -5.13 2.65
N GLY A 127 3.09 -4.39 1.85
CA GLY A 127 2.53 -3.52 0.81
C GLY A 127 1.72 -4.28 -0.25
N ALA A 128 2.23 -5.42 -0.72
CA ALA A 128 1.52 -6.26 -1.68
C ALA A 128 0.16 -6.73 -1.13
N LEU A 129 0.12 -7.19 0.12
CA LEU A 129 -1.10 -7.67 0.78
C LEU A 129 -2.06 -6.52 1.13
N ARG A 130 -1.54 -5.36 1.57
CA ARG A 130 -2.36 -4.14 1.82
C ARG A 130 -3.13 -3.72 0.59
N SER A 131 -2.52 -3.79 -0.59
CA SER A 131 -3.20 -3.49 -1.86
C SER A 131 -4.46 -4.34 -2.08
N MET A 132 -4.46 -5.59 -1.59
CA MET A 132 -5.61 -6.48 -1.71
C MET A 132 -6.76 -6.05 -0.81
N GLY A 133 -6.46 -5.70 0.44
CA GLY A 133 -7.44 -5.25 1.42
C GLY A 133 -8.07 -3.91 1.04
N MET A 134 -7.24 -2.94 0.65
CA MET A 134 -7.67 -1.59 0.27
C MET A 134 -8.65 -1.61 -0.91
N ASP A 135 -8.34 -2.39 -1.93
CA ASP A 135 -9.12 -2.44 -3.17
C ASP A 135 -10.14 -3.59 -3.22
N LYS A 136 -10.27 -4.34 -2.11
CA LYS A 136 -11.25 -5.43 -1.97
C LYS A 136 -11.11 -6.46 -3.10
N VAL A 137 -9.88 -6.87 -3.36
CA VAL A 137 -9.54 -7.83 -4.42
C VAL A 137 -10.23 -9.17 -4.18
N MET A 138 -10.72 -9.80 -5.25
CA MET A 138 -11.51 -11.03 -5.23
C MET A 138 -10.89 -12.09 -6.14
N PRO A 139 -9.77 -12.71 -5.79
CA PRO A 139 -9.13 -13.73 -6.63
C PRO A 139 -9.99 -15.00 -6.72
N SER A 140 -9.63 -15.91 -7.64
CA SER A 140 -10.18 -17.26 -7.65
C SER A 140 -9.80 -18.03 -6.38
N GLU A 141 -10.58 -19.04 -5.99
CA GLU A 141 -10.30 -19.88 -4.81
C GLU A 141 -8.89 -20.48 -4.79
N ASN A 142 -8.38 -20.93 -5.94
CA ASN A 142 -7.02 -21.46 -6.06
C ASN A 142 -5.99 -20.39 -5.64
N LYS A 143 -6.03 -19.22 -6.28
CA LYS A 143 -5.15 -18.08 -5.97
C LYS A 143 -5.25 -17.60 -4.53
N ILE A 144 -6.44 -17.65 -3.90
CA ILE A 144 -6.60 -17.36 -2.47
C ILE A 144 -5.77 -18.35 -1.63
N GLY A 145 -5.85 -19.64 -1.94
CA GLY A 145 -5.08 -20.68 -1.27
C GLY A 145 -3.57 -20.49 -1.45
N GLU A 146 -3.12 -20.19 -2.67
CA GLU A 146 -1.71 -19.90 -2.97
C GLU A 146 -1.18 -18.74 -2.11
N ILE A 147 -1.91 -17.62 -2.06
CA ILE A 147 -1.51 -16.44 -1.28
C ILE A 147 -1.47 -16.75 0.22
N ILE A 148 -2.51 -17.40 0.77
CA ILE A 148 -2.54 -17.76 2.20
C ILE A 148 -1.37 -18.67 2.56
N ASN A 149 -1.07 -19.66 1.72
CA ASN A 149 0.05 -20.56 1.97
C ASN A 149 1.39 -19.84 1.90
N SER A 150 1.60 -18.94 0.92
CA SER A 150 2.80 -18.12 0.87
C SER A 150 3.00 -17.30 2.14
N VAL A 151 1.93 -16.71 2.69
CA VAL A 151 2.01 -15.88 3.91
C VAL A 151 2.28 -16.70 5.16
N LYS A 152 1.86 -17.97 5.23
CA LYS A 152 2.13 -18.85 6.38
C LYS A 152 3.62 -19.17 6.54
N GLU A 153 4.38 -19.13 5.45
CA GLU A 153 5.84 -19.33 5.48
C GLU A 153 6.59 -18.12 6.04
N PHE A 154 5.94 -16.95 6.16
CA PHE A 154 6.53 -15.79 6.82
C PHE A 154 6.39 -15.96 8.34
N GLU A 155 7.53 -16.11 9.01
CA GLU A 155 7.56 -16.10 10.46
C GLU A 155 7.13 -14.70 10.97
N PRO A 156 6.06 -14.60 11.78
CA PRO A 156 5.62 -13.30 12.28
C PRO A 156 6.69 -12.72 13.21
N LYS A 157 7.43 -11.71 12.74
CA LYS A 157 8.29 -10.91 13.61
C LYS A 157 7.39 -9.98 14.42
N ILE A 158 7.01 -10.41 15.62
CA ILE A 158 6.27 -9.56 16.56
C ILE A 158 7.26 -8.56 17.17
N GLU A 159 7.57 -7.51 16.41
CA GLU A 159 8.42 -6.42 16.84
C GLU A 159 7.56 -5.21 17.25
N LYS A 160 7.79 -4.71 18.47
CA LYS A 160 7.00 -3.61 19.04
C LYS A 160 7.14 -2.35 18.17
N GLY A 161 6.03 -1.93 17.57
CA GLY A 161 5.97 -0.74 16.71
C GLY A 161 5.75 -1.05 15.22
N TYR A 162 5.80 -2.32 14.83
CA TYR A 162 5.50 -2.76 13.46
C TYR A 162 4.13 -3.41 13.38
N ALA A 163 3.48 -3.27 12.22
CA ALA A 163 2.23 -3.95 11.90
C ALA A 163 2.47 -5.45 11.70
N ASP A 164 1.44 -6.27 11.88
CA ASP A 164 1.53 -7.66 11.46
C ASP A 164 1.38 -7.74 9.93
N ILE A 165 2.28 -8.47 9.26
CA ILE A 165 2.28 -8.64 7.81
C ILE A 165 0.95 -9.21 7.27
N ARG A 166 0.19 -9.91 8.13
CA ARG A 166 -1.11 -10.50 7.79
C ARG A 166 -2.25 -9.48 7.76
N GLU A 167 -2.07 -8.25 8.24
CA GLU A 167 -3.15 -7.25 8.34
C GLU A 167 -3.85 -7.00 7.00
N GLY A 168 -3.08 -6.77 5.93
CA GLY A 168 -3.64 -6.52 4.59
C GLY A 168 -4.47 -7.70 4.07
N LEU A 169 -3.96 -8.92 4.27
CA LEU A 169 -4.63 -10.16 3.88
C LEU A 169 -5.87 -10.44 4.74
N ALA A 170 -5.81 -10.16 6.04
CA ALA A 170 -6.94 -10.26 6.95
C ALA A 170 -8.08 -9.34 6.49
N VAL A 171 -7.80 -8.12 6.06
CA VAL A 171 -8.83 -7.22 5.50
C VAL A 171 -9.39 -7.73 4.19
N ALA A 172 -8.54 -8.18 3.26
CA ALA A 172 -8.97 -8.72 1.97
C ALA A 172 -9.92 -9.93 2.14
N SER A 173 -9.65 -10.75 3.15
CA SER A 173 -10.42 -11.95 3.50
C SER A 173 -11.89 -11.68 3.85
N ALA A 174 -12.28 -10.43 4.12
CA ALA A 174 -13.70 -10.06 4.32
C ALA A 174 -14.58 -10.40 3.11
N GLY A 175 -14.01 -10.43 1.90
CA GLY A 175 -14.70 -10.86 0.69
C GLY A 175 -14.73 -12.37 0.46
N TRP A 176 -13.94 -13.14 1.21
CA TRP A 176 -13.63 -14.54 0.89
C TRP A 176 -14.14 -15.54 1.94
N THR A 177 -15.05 -15.11 2.82
CA THR A 177 -15.50 -15.85 4.02
C THR A 177 -16.14 -17.22 3.75
N LYS A 178 -16.51 -17.52 2.50
CA LYS A 178 -17.01 -18.84 2.08
C LYS A 178 -15.90 -19.90 1.98
N ASN A 179 -14.64 -19.50 1.86
CA ASN A 179 -13.51 -20.40 1.72
C ASN A 179 -13.03 -20.90 3.09
N GLU A 180 -12.88 -22.21 3.26
CA GLU A 180 -12.49 -22.82 4.55
C GLU A 180 -11.05 -22.47 4.95
N LEU A 181 -10.13 -22.32 4.00
CA LEU A 181 -8.76 -21.88 4.27
C LEU A 181 -8.74 -20.46 4.84
N VAL A 182 -9.64 -19.60 4.36
CA VAL A 182 -9.78 -18.23 4.85
C VAL A 182 -10.28 -18.21 6.28
N LYS A 183 -11.24 -19.06 6.64
CA LYS A 183 -11.73 -19.17 8.02
C LYS A 183 -10.59 -19.57 8.97
N ASN A 184 -9.84 -20.60 8.62
CA ASN A 184 -8.69 -21.05 9.42
C ASN A 184 -7.63 -19.95 9.56
N PHE A 185 -7.31 -19.27 8.45
CA PHE A 185 -6.38 -18.14 8.48
C PHE A 185 -6.86 -17.00 9.41
N LEU A 186 -8.15 -16.64 9.36
CA LEU A 186 -8.71 -15.60 10.22
C LEU A 186 -8.74 -16.03 11.70
N ASP A 187 -9.00 -17.30 11.98
CA ASP A 187 -8.93 -17.85 13.34
C ASP A 187 -7.51 -17.84 13.90
N ASP A 188 -6.50 -18.11 13.06
CA ASP A 188 -5.09 -17.99 13.44
C ASP A 188 -4.72 -16.52 13.72
N CYS A 189 -5.23 -15.59 12.91
CA CYS A 189 -5.06 -14.14 13.14
C CYS A 189 -5.66 -13.71 14.49
N LEU A 190 -6.84 -14.23 14.87
CA LEU A 190 -7.46 -13.95 16.18
C LEU A 190 -6.62 -14.44 17.37
N LYS A 191 -5.89 -15.54 17.19
CA LYS A 191 -5.08 -16.19 18.24
C LYS A 191 -3.63 -15.67 18.29
N SER A 192 -3.26 -14.77 17.40
CA SER A 192 -1.88 -14.27 17.24
C SER A 192 -1.32 -13.51 18.45
N GLY A 193 -2.17 -13.00 19.34
CA GLY A 193 -1.77 -12.09 20.41
C GLY A 193 -1.65 -10.62 19.98
N ASP A 194 -1.71 -10.32 18.68
CA ASP A 194 -1.74 -8.97 18.14
C ASP A 194 -3.17 -8.40 18.15
N SER A 195 -3.39 -7.36 18.94
CA SER A 195 -4.72 -6.74 19.10
C SER A 195 -5.23 -6.05 17.83
N ALA A 196 -4.34 -5.48 17.01
CA ALA A 196 -4.70 -4.81 15.77
C ALA A 196 -5.13 -5.85 14.73
N LEU A 197 -4.29 -6.87 14.50
CA LEU A 197 -4.61 -7.97 13.61
C LEU A 197 -5.89 -8.70 14.02
N ALA A 198 -6.06 -9.01 15.31
CA ALA A 198 -7.25 -9.68 15.82
C ALA A 198 -8.52 -8.85 15.58
N LYS A 199 -8.45 -7.52 15.69
CA LYS A 199 -9.57 -6.62 15.38
C LYS A 199 -9.93 -6.66 13.89
N LEU A 200 -8.94 -6.64 13.00
CA LEU A 200 -9.15 -6.76 11.56
C LEU A 200 -9.79 -8.12 11.22
N ALA A 201 -9.24 -9.22 11.76
CA ALA A 201 -9.76 -10.57 11.55
C ALA A 201 -11.22 -10.70 12.02
N LYS A 202 -11.56 -10.16 13.20
CA LYS A 202 -12.94 -10.13 13.71
C LYS A 202 -13.88 -9.37 12.79
N SER A 203 -13.44 -8.26 12.19
CA SER A 203 -14.23 -7.53 11.20
C SER A 203 -14.47 -8.39 9.95
N SER A 204 -13.42 -9.03 9.44
CA SER A 204 -13.47 -9.83 8.22
C SER A 204 -14.29 -11.10 8.35
N ILE A 205 -14.29 -11.76 9.50
CA ILE A 205 -15.20 -12.90 9.79
C ILE A 205 -16.67 -12.48 9.62
N ASN A 206 -17.00 -11.24 9.97
CA ASN A 206 -18.33 -10.67 9.78
C ASN A 206 -18.56 -10.12 8.37
N SER A 207 -17.68 -10.45 7.41
CA SER A 207 -17.68 -9.95 6.03
C SER A 207 -17.63 -8.42 5.93
N LYS A 208 -16.98 -7.75 6.89
CA LYS A 208 -16.82 -6.30 6.94
C LYS A 208 -15.37 -5.90 6.68
N TYR A 209 -15.14 -5.19 5.59
CA TYR A 209 -13.85 -4.57 5.30
C TYR A 209 -13.55 -3.47 6.32
N ALA A 210 -12.45 -3.63 7.05
CA ALA A 210 -11.89 -2.56 7.85
C ALA A 210 -11.10 -1.57 6.96
N GLN A 211 -10.89 -0.36 7.46
CA GLN A 211 -9.97 0.58 6.83
C GLN A 211 -8.54 0.26 7.27
N ILE A 212 -7.63 0.25 6.31
CA ILE A 212 -6.18 0.14 6.52
C ILE A 212 -5.51 1.21 5.68
N ASP A 213 -4.51 1.87 6.27
CA ASP A 213 -3.71 2.91 5.63
C ASP A 213 -2.50 2.35 4.87
#